data_AF-W2CDQ4-F1
#
_entry.id   AF-W2CDQ4-F1
#
_cell.length_a   1.000
_cell.length_b   1.000
_cell.length_c   1.000
_cell.angle_alpha   90.00
_cell.angle_beta   90.00
_cell.angle_gamma   90.00
#
_symmetry.space_group_name_H-M   'P 1'
#
loop_
_entity.id
_entity.type
_entity.pdbx_description
1 polymer ?
#
loop_
_entity_poly.entity_id
_entity_poly.type
_entity_poly.pdbx_seq_one_letter_code
_entity_poly.pdbx_strand_id
1 'polypeptide(L)' 'MNAIKKLNALLEEIQLHPTTGTGQIERLKHYGEETWSRRINHEHRIVYRVHEASVEVLILSVYGHYE' A
#
# COMPACT_ATOMS: atom_id res chain seq x y z
N MET A 1 13.85 3.58 12.19
CA MET A 1 12.39 3.83 12.25
C MET A 1 11.70 2.48 12.39
N ASN A 2 10.84 2.29 13.39
CA ASN A 2 10.14 1.01 13.60
C ASN A 2 9.15 0.77 12.44
N ALA A 3 9.25 -0.40 11.79
CA ALA A 3 8.42 -0.76 10.62
C ALA A 3 6.91 -0.70 10.93
N ILE A 4 6.50 -1.12 12.13
CA ILE A 4 5.09 -1.06 12.57
C ILE A 4 4.60 0.39 12.63
N LYS A 5 5.43 1.31 13.13
CA LYS A 5 5.07 2.74 13.20
C LYS A 5 4.88 3.33 11.79
N LYS A 6 5.75 2.95 10.84
CA LYS A 6 5.61 3.42 9.45
C LYS A 6 4.41 2.79 8.76
N LEU A 7 4.12 1.52 9.02
CA LEU A 7 2.92 0.85 8.53
C LEU A 7 1.65 1.54 9.00
N ASN A 8 1.50 1.81 10.30
CA ASN A 8 0.29 2.47 10.83
C ASN A 8 0.07 3.84 10.18
N ALA A 9 1.14 4.63 10.04
CA ALA A 9 1.06 5.90 9.34
C ALA A 9 0.65 5.75 7.86
N LEU A 10 1.11 4.71 7.17
CA LEU A 10 0.69 4.43 5.80
C LEU A 10 -0.77 3.99 5.73
N LEU A 11 -1.27 3.18 6.68
CA LEU A 11 -2.67 2.76 6.73
C LEU A 11 -3.60 3.96 6.90
N GLU A 12 -3.28 4.88 7.81
CA GLU A 12 -4.03 6.12 8.00
C GLU A 12 -4.01 7.00 6.74
N GLU A 13 -2.83 7.15 6.12
CA GLU A 13 -2.69 7.96 4.89
C GLU A 13 -3.43 7.32 3.70
N ILE A 14 -3.36 6.01 3.53
CA ILE A 14 -4.01 5.28 2.43
C ILE A 14 -5.53 5.42 2.50
N GLN A 15 -6.12 5.49 3.70
CA GLN A 15 -7.57 5.70 3.87
C GLN A 15 -8.04 7.03 3.27
N LEU A 16 -7.21 8.09 3.35
CA LEU A 16 -7.57 9.43 2.89
C LEU A 16 -7.04 9.73 1.48
N HIS A 17 -5.85 9.21 1.17
CA HIS A 17 -5.09 9.52 -0.02
C HIS A 17 -4.52 8.23 -0.63
N PRO A 18 -5.38 7.35 -1.16
CA PRO A 18 -4.95 6.02 -1.61
C PRO A 18 -3.94 6.05 -2.77
N THR A 19 -3.93 7.09 -3.59
CA THR A 19 -3.07 7.18 -4.80
C THR A 19 -1.98 8.25 -4.71
N THR A 20 -1.89 9.00 -3.60
CA THR A 20 -0.91 10.09 -3.38
C THR A 20 -0.36 10.09 -1.94
N GLY A 21 0.69 10.88 -1.69
CA GLY A 21 1.34 10.95 -0.36
C GLY A 21 2.68 10.25 -0.28
N THR A 22 2.98 9.62 0.86
CA THR A 22 4.31 9.10 1.19
C THR A 22 4.51 7.63 0.85
N GLY A 23 5.76 7.17 0.98
CA GLY A 23 6.09 5.75 0.82
C GLY A 23 6.36 5.34 -0.62
N GLN A 24 6.87 6.22 -1.48
CA GLN A 24 7.28 5.89 -2.86
C GLN A 24 6.19 5.09 -3.61
N ILE A 25 5.12 5.80 -3.92
CA ILE A 25 3.90 5.22 -4.45
C ILE A 25 4.15 4.68 -5.86
N GLU A 26 3.80 3.42 -6.07
CA GLU A 26 3.97 2.74 -7.36
C GLU A 26 2.67 2.04 -7.75
N ARG A 27 2.16 2.33 -8.96
CA ARG A 27 1.04 1.58 -9.55
C ARG A 27 1.56 0.31 -10.21
N LEU A 28 1.10 -0.85 -9.74
CA LEU A 28 1.53 -2.15 -10.24
C LEU A 28 0.77 -2.54 -11.51
N LYS A 29 1.47 -2.55 -12.66
CA LYS A 29 0.86 -2.72 -13.99
C LYS A 29 0.46 -4.15 -14.33
N HIS A 30 0.98 -5.14 -13.60
CA HIS A 30 0.73 -6.56 -13.89
C HIS A 30 -0.56 -7.10 -13.28
N TYR A 31 -1.27 -6.30 -12.49
CA TYR A 31 -2.56 -6.66 -11.93
C TYR A 31 -3.68 -6.14 -12.85
N GLY A 32 -4.72 -6.97 -13.05
CA GLY A 32 -5.91 -6.58 -13.83
C GLY A 32 -6.78 -5.53 -13.14
N GLU A 33 -6.65 -5.42 -11.82
CA GLU A 33 -7.32 -4.40 -10.99
C GLU A 33 -6.32 -3.33 -10.55
N GLU A 34 -6.82 -2.13 -10.29
CA GLU A 34 -6.00 -1.01 -9.85
C GLU A 34 -5.30 -1.30 -8.53
N THR A 35 -4.01 -1.65 -8.63
CA THR A 35 -3.19 -2.13 -7.52
C THR A 35 -1.99 -1.21 -7.31
N TRP A 36 -1.71 -0.92 -6.05
CA TRP A 36 -0.69 0.02 -5.61
C TRP A 36 0.25 -0.61 -4.60
N SER A 37 1.49 -0.12 -4.59
CA SER A 37 2.53 -0.49 -3.64
C SER A 37 3.07 0.76 -2.95
N ARG A 38 3.32 0.66 -1.63
CA ARG A 38 4.05 1.66 -0.86
C ARG A 38 5.13 1.03 0.01
N ARG A 39 6.24 1.73 0.13
CA ARG A 39 7.44 1.41 0.91
C ARG A 39 7.25 1.62 2.40
N ILE A 40 7.37 0.53 3.16
CA ILE A 40 7.47 0.55 4.62
C ILE A 40 8.93 0.79 5.02
N ASN A 41 9.85 -0.02 4.49
CA ASN A 41 11.30 0.13 4.62
C ASN A 41 11.99 -0.37 3.34
N HIS A 42 13.31 -0.58 3.32
CA HIS A 42 13.99 -1.03 2.10
C HIS A 42 13.44 -2.37 1.56
N GLU A 43 13.07 -3.29 2.44
CA GLU A 43 12.69 -4.67 2.13
C GLU A 43 11.16 -4.88 1.96
N HIS A 44 10.34 -4.22 2.78
CA HIS A 44 8.91 -4.49 2.87
C HIS A 44 8.07 -3.44 2.18
N ARG A 45 6.95 -3.89 1.63
CA ARG A 45 5.92 -3.08 0.97
C ARG A 45 4.55 -3.44 1.50
N ILE A 46 3.68 -2.43 1.56
CA ILE A 46 2.24 -2.65 1.58
C ILE A 46 1.73 -2.63 0.15
N VAL A 47 0.93 -3.63 -0.21
CA VAL A 47 0.28 -3.77 -1.52
C VAL A 47 -1.22 -3.79 -1.29
N TYR A 48 -1.95 -2.98 -2.03
CA TYR A 48 -3.39 -2.79 -1.86
C TYR A 48 -4.09 -2.44 -3.17
N ARG A 49 -5.41 -2.62 -3.21
CA ARG A 49 -6.28 -2.20 -4.31
C ARG A 49 -7.17 -1.08 -3.89
N VAL A 50 -7.55 -0.26 -4.87
CA VAL A 50 -8.50 0.85 -4.69
C VAL A 50 -9.73 0.54 -5.52
N HIS A 51 -10.88 0.49 -4.85
CA HIS A 51 -12.17 0.32 -5.49
C HIS A 51 -12.98 1.61 -5.33
N GLU A 52 -12.86 2.52 -6.29
CA GLU A 52 -13.50 3.84 -6.21
C GLU A 52 -15.04 3.74 -6.12
N ALA A 53 -15.64 2.77 -6.80
CA ALA A 53 -17.09 2.59 -6.82
C ALA A 53 -17.68 2.21 -5.44
N SER A 54 -16.92 1.45 -4.64
CA SER A 54 -17.33 1.04 -3.28
C SER A 54 -16.67 1.86 -2.18
N VAL A 55 -15.82 2.83 -2.53
CA VAL A 55 -14.99 3.62 -1.59
C VAL A 55 -14.21 2.69 -0.65
N GLU A 56 -13.62 1.63 -1.22
CA GLU A 56 -12.92 0.60 -0.47
C GLU A 56 -11.43 0.55 -0.84
N VAL A 57 -10.60 0.32 0.17
CA VAL A 57 -9.20 -0.08 -0.01
C VAL A 57 -9.00 -1.48 0.54
N LEU A 58 -8.62 -2.41 -0.33
CA LEU A 58 -8.33 -3.80 0.03
C LEU A 58 -6.82 -4.00 0.20
N ILE A 59 -6.36 -4.32 1.42
CA ILE A 59 -4.96 -4.66 1.67
C ILE A 59 -4.70 -6.11 1.25
N LEU A 60 -3.78 -6.31 0.31
CA LEU A 60 -3.42 -7.64 -0.21
C LEU A 60 -2.26 -8.27 0.57
N SER A 61 -1.24 -7.46 0.89
CA SER A 61 -0.05 -7.91 1.62
C SER A 61 0.66 -6.74 2.27
N VAL A 62 1.33 -6.97 3.40
CA VAL A 62 2.06 -5.93 4.15
C VAL A 62 3.52 -6.31 4.40
N TYR A 63 3.93 -7.48 3.94
CA TYR A 63 5.23 -8.06 4.18
C TYR A 63 5.70 -8.76 2.90
N GLY A 64 7.01 -8.69 2.64
CA GLY A 64 7.62 -9.24 1.44
C GLY A 64 7.34 -10.74 1.31
N HIS A 65 7.13 -11.16 0.06
CA HIS A 65 6.95 -12.56 -0.34
C HIS A 65 7.97 -13.52 0.29
N TYR A 66 7.44 -14.68 0.71
CA TYR A 66 8.05 -15.95 1.09
C TYR A 66 9.59 -16.06 1.12
N GLU A 67 10.13 -16.30 2.31
CA GLU A 67 10.87 -17.56 2.56
C GLU A 67 10.00 -18.51 3.38
#